data_AF-A0A271J1N4-F1
#
_entry.id   AF-A0A271J1N4-F1
#
_cell.length_a   1.000
_cell.length_b   1.000
_cell.length_c   1.000
_cell.angle_alpha   90.00
_cell.angle_beta   90.00
_cell.angle_gamma   90.00
#
_symmetry.space_group_name_H-M   'P 1'
#
loop_
_entity.id
_entity.type
_entity.pdbx_description
1 polymer ?
#
loop_
_entity_poly.entity_id
_entity_poly.type
_entity_poly.pdbx_seq_one_letter_code
_entity_poly.pdbx_strand_id
1 'polypeptide(L)'
;MAIVTFNHDMLIEALLDRNQIPYTTGFLPGDVGEDYFSPDLLFPEPSRNVAVLGDDVVRVIKVHGSVNWRVGYIGEDYNKMKRLISLTDDEIRGGPRLSANHLGYAFISQMPYLLTGGGKEGMYNYKTYGHLQHAFQNWLDISDIVFVAGFGWNDKGASDMISRWMEFAGNKCLFSHTDPRKALFDSKWGRNLLAADVDRSGGLRYIEKFMRDIAVDDIESLVGV
;
A
#
# COMPACT_ATOMS: atom_id res chain seq x y z
N MET A 1 7.33 9.98 4.58
CA MET A 1 6.89 8.69 5.17
C MET A 1 5.97 7.96 4.20
N ALA A 2 5.99 6.62 4.19
CA ALA A 2 5.02 5.81 3.46
C ALA A 2 4.33 4.78 4.37
N ILE A 3 3.06 4.50 4.08
CA ILE A 3 2.29 3.42 4.68
C ILE A 3 1.94 2.43 3.57
N VAL A 4 2.42 1.20 3.69
CA VAL A 4 2.13 0.13 2.73
C VAL A 4 1.02 -0.74 3.29
N THR A 5 -0.04 -0.93 2.51
CA THR A 5 -1.22 -1.68 2.93
C THR A 5 -1.63 -2.71 1.89
N PHE A 6 -2.08 -3.86 2.39
CA PHE A 6 -2.54 -4.97 1.58
C PHE A 6 -4.06 -5.07 1.58
N ASN A 7 -4.77 -4.74 2.66
CA ASN A 7 -6.23 -4.83 2.70
C ASN A 7 -6.92 -3.81 3.63
N HIS A 8 -6.16 -2.97 4.34
CA HIS A 8 -6.68 -2.09 5.40
C HIS A 8 -6.60 -0.60 5.03
N ASP A 9 -6.52 -0.31 3.74
CA ASP A 9 -6.34 1.03 3.20
C ASP A 9 -7.46 2.00 3.63
N MET A 10 -8.73 1.64 3.53
CA MET A 10 -9.84 2.52 3.92
C MET A 10 -9.80 2.91 5.41
N LEU A 11 -9.32 2.01 6.28
CA LEU A 11 -9.16 2.31 7.72
C LEU A 11 -8.02 3.28 7.96
N ILE A 12 -6.91 3.13 7.23
CA ILE A 12 -5.76 4.04 7.27
C ILE A 12 -6.19 5.43 6.79
N GLU A 13 -6.89 5.51 5.67
CA GLU A 13 -7.40 6.76 5.10
C GLU A 13 -8.32 7.50 6.07
N ALA A 14 -9.33 6.80 6.59
CA ALA A 14 -10.24 7.38 7.58
C ALA A 14 -9.51 7.88 8.84
N LEU A 15 -8.43 7.20 9.26
CA LEU A 15 -7.60 7.65 10.37
C LEU A 15 -6.80 8.91 10.02
N LEU A 16 -6.18 8.96 8.85
CA LEU A 16 -5.41 10.12 8.39
C LEU A 16 -6.34 11.33 8.22
N ASP A 17 -7.50 11.15 7.59
CA ASP A 17 -8.54 12.17 7.43
C ASP A 17 -9.01 12.72 8.78
N ARG A 18 -9.37 11.83 9.72
CA ARG A 18 -9.83 12.23 11.07
C ARG A 18 -8.78 13.07 11.80
N ASN A 19 -7.50 12.79 11.59
CA ASN A 19 -6.40 13.52 12.22
C ASN A 19 -5.86 14.66 11.35
N GLN A 20 -6.50 14.94 10.21
CA GLN A 20 -6.10 15.99 9.27
C GLN A 20 -4.64 15.85 8.79
N ILE A 21 -4.17 14.61 8.65
CA ILE A 21 -2.82 14.30 8.17
C ILE A 21 -2.88 14.25 6.64
N PRO A 22 -2.15 15.12 5.91
CA PRO A 22 -2.14 15.09 4.45
C PRO A 22 -1.58 13.78 3.92
N TYR A 23 -2.27 13.17 2.95
CA TYR A 23 -1.79 11.96 2.31
C TYR A 23 -2.14 11.89 0.82
N THR A 24 -1.45 11.00 0.11
CA THR A 24 -1.78 10.61 -1.27
C THR A 24 -1.86 9.09 -1.38
N THR A 25 -2.77 8.61 -2.24
CA THR A 25 -2.92 7.20 -2.60
C THR A 25 -2.42 6.91 -4.01
N GLY A 26 -1.75 7.89 -4.63
CA GLY A 26 -1.42 7.85 -6.05
C GLY A 26 -2.55 8.37 -6.93
N PHE A 27 -3.58 8.99 -6.37
CA PHE A 27 -4.69 9.55 -7.14
C PHE A 27 -4.65 11.07 -7.17
N LEU A 28 -4.95 11.65 -8.34
CA LEU A 28 -5.12 13.08 -8.55
C LEU A 28 -6.59 13.44 -8.63
N PRO A 29 -7.03 14.54 -7.98
CA PRO A 29 -8.37 15.08 -8.19
C PRO A 29 -8.57 15.44 -9.65
N GLY A 30 -9.73 15.08 -10.18
CA GLY A 30 -10.20 15.35 -11.52
C GLY A 30 -11.33 16.36 -11.52
N ASP A 31 -11.56 16.97 -12.68
CA ASP A 31 -12.43 18.15 -12.84
C ASP A 31 -13.90 17.92 -12.43
N VAL A 32 -14.36 16.66 -12.41
CA VAL A 32 -15.75 16.29 -12.06
C VAL A 32 -15.77 15.41 -10.80
N GLY A 33 -14.82 15.62 -9.89
CA GLY A 33 -14.71 14.94 -8.60
C GLY A 33 -14.19 13.50 -8.69
N GLU A 34 -13.45 13.17 -9.74
CA GLU A 34 -12.87 11.84 -9.91
C GLU A 34 -11.41 11.84 -9.59
N ASP A 35 -11.01 10.81 -8.90
CA ASP A 35 -9.61 10.54 -8.69
C ASP A 35 -9.11 9.62 -9.81
N TYR A 36 -8.07 10.04 -10.54
CA TYR A 36 -7.34 9.17 -11.49
C TYR A 36 -5.97 8.77 -10.97
N PHE A 37 -5.63 7.49 -11.14
CA PHE A 37 -4.35 6.96 -10.68
C PHE A 37 -3.19 7.51 -11.52
N SER A 38 -2.27 8.20 -10.84
CA SER A 38 -0.98 8.67 -11.32
C SER A 38 0.12 8.04 -10.44
N PRO A 39 0.89 7.06 -10.96
CA PRO A 39 1.93 6.41 -10.17
C PRO A 39 3.03 7.38 -9.73
N ASP A 40 3.24 8.47 -10.47
CA ASP A 40 4.24 9.50 -10.19
C ASP A 40 3.94 10.25 -8.86
N LEU A 41 2.73 10.16 -8.30
CA LEU A 41 2.43 10.71 -6.99
C LEU A 41 2.95 9.83 -5.83
N LEU A 42 3.01 8.52 -6.03
CA LEU A 42 3.56 7.60 -5.03
C LEU A 42 5.08 7.68 -4.97
N PHE A 43 5.69 8.14 -6.06
CA PHE A 43 7.11 8.40 -6.16
C PHE A 43 7.38 9.45 -7.26
N PRO A 44 7.55 10.74 -6.90
CA PRO A 44 7.88 11.77 -7.89
C PRO A 44 9.31 11.52 -8.37
N GLU A 45 9.46 11.08 -9.63
CA GLU A 45 10.78 11.10 -10.25
C GLU A 45 11.23 12.56 -10.40
N PRO A 46 12.45 12.93 -9.93
CA PRO A 46 12.97 14.29 -10.04
C PRO A 46 13.01 14.84 -11.48
N SER A 47 13.02 13.94 -12.47
CA SER A 47 13.12 14.23 -13.89
C SER A 47 11.77 14.60 -14.55
N ARG A 48 10.65 14.30 -13.89
CA ARG A 48 9.31 14.57 -14.42
C ARG A 48 8.76 15.81 -13.75
N ASN A 49 8.23 16.74 -14.55
CA ASN A 49 7.50 17.93 -14.07
C ASN A 49 6.15 17.52 -13.44
N VAL A 50 6.20 16.74 -12.37
CA VAL A 50 5.06 16.31 -11.56
C VAL A 50 5.07 17.15 -10.30
N ALA A 51 3.89 17.48 -9.79
CA ALA A 51 3.76 18.20 -8.52
C ALA A 51 4.56 17.48 -7.44
N VAL A 52 5.63 18.12 -6.97
CA VAL A 52 6.42 17.62 -5.85
C VAL A 52 5.55 17.74 -4.61
N LEU A 53 5.04 16.62 -4.12
CA LEU A 53 4.37 16.56 -2.83
C LEU A 53 5.41 16.90 -1.76
N GLY A 54 5.03 17.77 -0.81
CA GLY A 54 5.90 18.11 0.32
C GLY A 54 6.28 16.89 1.17
N ASP A 55 7.36 17.00 1.93
CA ASP A 55 7.87 15.92 2.79
C ASP A 55 6.87 15.50 3.88
N ASP A 56 5.96 16.41 4.24
CA ASP A 56 4.88 16.20 5.22
C ASP A 56 3.70 15.36 4.70
N VAL A 57 3.69 15.01 3.41
CA VAL A 57 2.61 14.21 2.81
C VAL A 57 2.90 12.72 2.98
N VAL A 58 1.99 12.01 3.64
CA VAL A 58 2.03 10.55 3.78
C VAL A 58 1.68 9.87 2.47
N ARG A 59 2.48 8.89 2.03
CA ARG A 59 2.16 8.12 0.81
C ARG A 59 1.56 6.77 1.20
N VAL A 60 0.30 6.53 0.82
CA VAL A 60 -0.42 5.28 1.10
C VAL A 60 -0.35 4.39 -0.13
N ILE A 61 0.45 3.32 -0.05
CA ILE A 61 0.68 2.38 -1.14
C ILE A 61 -0.22 1.17 -0.95
N LYS A 62 -1.27 1.07 -1.76
CA LYS A 62 -2.26 0.00 -1.70
C LYS A 62 -1.86 -1.16 -2.61
N VAL A 63 -0.96 -2.04 -2.18
CA VAL A 63 -0.33 -3.06 -3.05
C VAL A 63 -1.34 -4.01 -3.70
N HIS A 64 -2.42 -4.37 -2.99
CA HIS A 64 -3.50 -5.18 -3.58
C HIS A 64 -4.59 -4.33 -4.27
N GLY A 65 -4.47 -3.01 -4.30
CA GLY A 65 -5.56 -2.13 -4.71
C GLY A 65 -6.54 -1.83 -3.58
N SER A 66 -7.80 -1.53 -3.92
CA SER A 66 -8.80 -1.16 -2.91
C SER A 66 -10.21 -1.61 -3.27
N VAL A 67 -11.02 -1.82 -2.24
CA VAL A 67 -12.46 -2.04 -2.34
C VAL A 67 -13.21 -0.85 -2.96
N ASN A 68 -12.64 0.36 -2.93
CA ASN A 68 -13.24 1.55 -3.52
C ASN A 68 -12.74 1.85 -4.95
N TRP A 69 -11.86 1.03 -5.50
CA TRP A 69 -11.34 1.24 -6.86
C TRP A 69 -12.15 0.50 -7.91
N ARG A 70 -12.40 1.12 -9.06
CA ARG A 70 -13.10 0.51 -10.21
C ARG A 70 -12.38 0.85 -11.52
N VAL A 71 -12.55 -0.02 -12.53
CA VAL A 71 -12.05 0.27 -13.88
C VAL A 71 -13.21 0.75 -14.74
N GLY A 72 -13.05 1.91 -15.35
CA GLY A 72 -14.08 2.53 -16.18
C GLY A 72 -13.51 3.32 -17.36
N TYR A 73 -14.43 3.76 -18.21
CA TYR A 73 -14.19 4.79 -19.22
C TYR A 73 -14.58 6.16 -18.66
N ILE A 74 -13.88 7.20 -19.11
CA ILE A 74 -14.13 8.60 -18.74
C ILE A 74 -14.53 9.40 -19.99
N GLY A 75 -15.70 10.04 -19.94
CA GLY A 75 -16.31 10.85 -20.99
C GLY A 75 -17.22 10.07 -21.96
N GLU A 76 -17.87 10.81 -22.86
CA GLU A 76 -18.84 10.28 -23.85
C GLU A 76 -18.20 9.41 -24.96
N ASP A 77 -16.88 9.44 -25.08
CA ASP A 77 -16.15 8.73 -26.12
C ASP A 77 -15.62 7.40 -25.55
N TYR A 78 -16.46 6.36 -25.63
CA TYR A 78 -16.18 4.98 -25.22
C TYR A 78 -14.95 4.35 -25.92
N ASN A 79 -14.33 5.07 -26.86
CA ASN A 79 -13.06 4.71 -27.50
C ASN A 79 -11.81 5.10 -26.66
N LYS A 80 -11.98 5.81 -25.54
CA LYS A 80 -10.85 6.25 -24.69
C LYS A 80 -10.24 5.13 -23.84
N MET A 81 -9.00 5.38 -23.39
CA MET A 81 -8.23 4.47 -22.53
C MET A 81 -8.96 4.15 -21.22
N LYS A 82 -8.92 2.87 -20.82
CA LYS A 82 -9.42 2.39 -19.52
C LYS A 82 -8.66 3.09 -18.40
N ARG A 83 -9.38 3.64 -17.42
CA ARG A 83 -8.79 4.29 -16.25
C ARG A 83 -9.22 3.60 -14.96
N LEU A 84 -8.34 3.70 -13.97
CA LEU A 84 -8.65 3.32 -12.60
C LEU A 84 -9.25 4.55 -11.90
N ILE A 85 -10.42 4.36 -11.29
CA ILE A 85 -11.23 5.39 -10.66
C ILE A 85 -11.38 5.02 -9.19
N SER A 86 -11.11 5.96 -8.29
CA SER A 86 -11.39 5.81 -6.86
C SER A 86 -12.78 6.39 -6.54
N LEU A 87 -13.58 5.64 -5.79
CA LEU A 87 -14.93 6.01 -5.40
C LEU A 87 -14.99 6.44 -3.92
N THR A 88 -15.91 7.34 -3.61
CA THR A 88 -16.26 7.68 -2.22
C THR A 88 -17.20 6.63 -1.61
N ASP A 89 -17.37 6.65 -0.28
CA ASP A 89 -18.27 5.73 0.43
C ASP A 89 -19.73 5.87 -0.04
N ASP A 90 -20.20 7.10 -0.24
CA ASP A 90 -21.55 7.38 -0.74
C ASP A 90 -21.75 6.82 -2.16
N GLU A 91 -20.71 6.90 -2.99
CA GLU A 91 -20.72 6.35 -4.34
C GLU A 91 -20.79 4.83 -4.33
N ILE A 92 -20.05 4.15 -3.46
CA ILE A 92 -20.12 2.68 -3.32
C ILE A 92 -21.53 2.22 -2.92
N ARG A 93 -22.24 2.98 -2.08
CA ARG A 93 -23.57 2.62 -1.55
C ARG A 93 -24.72 2.84 -2.54
N GLY A 94 -24.42 3.08 -3.81
CA GLY A 94 -25.44 3.35 -4.84
C GLY A 94 -25.73 4.84 -5.01
N GLY A 95 -24.79 5.71 -4.61
CA GLY A 95 -24.85 7.13 -4.91
C GLY A 95 -24.93 7.42 -6.43
N PRO A 96 -25.18 8.69 -6.81
CA PRO A 96 -25.56 9.10 -8.17
C PRO A 96 -24.57 8.72 -9.29
N ARG A 97 -23.32 8.35 -8.95
CA ARG A 97 -22.32 7.83 -9.90
C ARG A 97 -22.53 6.38 -10.35
N LEU A 98 -23.14 5.53 -9.52
CA LEU A 98 -23.43 4.14 -9.87
C LEU A 98 -24.76 3.98 -10.62
N SER A 99 -25.65 4.97 -10.55
CA SER A 99 -26.82 5.03 -11.44
C SER A 99 -26.35 5.44 -12.84
N ALA A 100 -26.29 4.46 -13.75
CA ALA A 100 -25.85 4.63 -15.12
C ALA A 100 -26.42 5.92 -15.75
N ASN A 101 -25.52 6.66 -16.43
CA ASN A 101 -25.76 7.83 -17.29
C ASN A 101 -25.61 9.24 -16.71
N HIS A 102 -25.37 9.46 -15.41
CA HIS A 102 -25.35 10.84 -14.93
C HIS A 102 -24.02 11.61 -15.04
N LEU A 103 -22.90 10.96 -15.35
CA LEU A 103 -21.60 11.62 -15.22
C LEU A 103 -20.58 11.31 -16.34
N GLY A 104 -20.98 10.65 -17.43
CA GLY A 104 -20.04 10.33 -18.51
C GLY A 104 -19.08 9.18 -18.17
N TYR A 105 -19.48 8.25 -17.29
CA TYR A 105 -18.74 7.04 -16.97
C TYR A 105 -19.47 5.79 -17.41
N ALA A 106 -18.70 4.80 -17.83
CA ALA A 106 -19.15 3.41 -17.86
C ALA A 106 -18.12 2.52 -17.18
N PHE A 107 -18.52 1.93 -16.05
CA PHE A 107 -17.71 0.92 -15.39
C PHE A 107 -17.68 -0.34 -16.24
N ILE A 108 -16.47 -0.86 -16.45
CA ILE A 108 -16.25 -2.12 -17.16
C ILE A 108 -16.59 -3.29 -16.24
N SER A 109 -16.40 -3.09 -14.94
CA SER A 109 -16.66 -4.08 -13.91
C SER A 109 -17.28 -3.41 -12.69
N GLN A 110 -18.30 -4.04 -12.14
CA GLN A 110 -18.88 -3.67 -10.83
C GLN A 110 -18.01 -4.19 -9.68
N MET A 111 -17.12 -5.15 -9.95
CA MET A 111 -16.20 -5.69 -8.96
C MET A 111 -15.06 -4.71 -8.69
N PRO A 112 -14.62 -4.59 -7.42
CA PRO A 112 -13.49 -3.76 -7.06
C PRO A 112 -12.21 -4.19 -7.78
N TYR A 113 -11.37 -3.22 -8.09
CA TYR A 113 -10.01 -3.46 -8.55
C TYR A 113 -9.13 -3.78 -7.34
N LEU A 114 -9.23 -5.02 -6.88
CA LEU A 114 -8.60 -5.55 -5.69
C LEU A 114 -8.05 -6.96 -5.94
N LEU A 115 -6.83 -7.23 -5.47
CA LEU A 115 -6.22 -8.55 -5.46
C LEU A 115 -6.58 -9.27 -4.16
N THR A 116 -7.22 -10.42 -4.29
CA THR A 116 -7.52 -11.32 -3.17
C THR A 116 -7.26 -12.76 -3.58
N GLY A 117 -6.99 -13.64 -2.62
CA GLY A 117 -6.80 -15.07 -2.87
C GLY A 117 -5.44 -15.44 -3.49
N GLY A 118 -5.38 -16.67 -4.02
CA GLY A 118 -4.18 -17.22 -4.67
C GLY A 118 -4.08 -16.83 -6.15
N GLY A 119 -2.86 -16.74 -6.69
CA GLY A 119 -2.61 -16.36 -8.09
C GLY A 119 -2.44 -14.86 -8.32
N LYS A 120 -2.53 -14.06 -7.25
CA LYS A 120 -2.26 -12.61 -7.27
C LYS A 120 -0.81 -12.27 -7.65
N GLU A 121 0.11 -13.21 -7.48
CA GLU A 121 1.53 -13.03 -7.80
C GLU A 121 1.74 -12.69 -9.28
N GLY A 122 0.92 -13.23 -10.18
CA GLY A 122 0.97 -12.89 -11.60
C GLY A 122 0.53 -11.45 -11.90
N MET A 123 -0.27 -10.85 -11.01
CA MET A 123 -0.78 -9.50 -11.17
C MET A 123 0.21 -8.42 -10.72
N TYR A 124 1.16 -8.75 -9.85
CA TYR A 124 2.18 -7.80 -9.38
C TYR A 124 3.08 -7.22 -10.47
N ASN A 125 3.06 -7.79 -11.68
CA ASN A 125 3.79 -7.27 -12.83
C ASN A 125 2.86 -6.67 -13.91
N TYR A 126 1.60 -6.42 -13.58
CA TYR A 126 0.58 -6.02 -14.56
C TYR A 126 -0.09 -4.69 -14.19
N LYS A 127 -0.03 -3.73 -15.13
CA LYS A 127 -0.72 -2.43 -15.06
C LYS A 127 -0.50 -1.72 -13.70
N THR A 128 -1.57 -1.21 -13.09
CA THR A 128 -1.55 -0.48 -11.82
C THR A 128 -0.86 -1.25 -10.71
N TYR A 129 -1.08 -2.57 -10.60
CA TYR A 129 -0.41 -3.38 -9.58
C TYR A 129 1.11 -3.43 -9.76
N GLY A 130 1.59 -3.42 -11.01
CA GLY A 130 3.01 -3.25 -11.31
C GLY A 130 3.58 -1.94 -10.78
N HIS A 131 2.85 -0.84 -10.97
CA HIS A 131 3.24 0.46 -10.43
C HIS A 131 3.22 0.50 -8.89
N LEU A 132 2.22 -0.11 -8.26
CA LEU A 132 2.11 -0.19 -6.81
C LEU A 132 3.23 -1.05 -6.20
N GLN A 133 3.54 -2.18 -6.84
CA GLN A 133 4.64 -3.04 -6.43
C GLN A 133 5.99 -2.32 -6.58
N HIS A 134 6.19 -1.62 -7.68
CA HIS A 134 7.38 -0.80 -7.91
C HIS A 134 7.49 0.34 -6.89
N ALA A 135 6.39 1.02 -6.59
CA ALA A 135 6.37 2.04 -5.53
C ALA A 135 6.76 1.45 -4.18
N PHE A 136 6.23 0.27 -3.83
CA PHE A 136 6.63 -0.43 -2.60
C PHE A 136 8.13 -0.77 -2.60
N GLN A 137 8.68 -1.31 -3.70
CA GLN A 137 10.11 -1.63 -3.81
C GLN A 137 10.98 -0.38 -3.65
N ASN A 138 10.64 0.70 -4.35
CA ASN A 138 11.38 1.96 -4.24
C ASN A 138 11.37 2.49 -2.82
N TRP A 139 10.24 2.37 -2.10
CA TRP A 139 10.17 2.77 -0.71
C TRP A 139 11.05 1.91 0.20
N LEU A 140 11.14 0.60 -0.05
CA LEU A 140 12.10 -0.25 0.66
C LEU A 140 13.54 0.22 0.39
N ASP A 141 13.89 0.48 -0.88
CA ASP A 141 15.27 0.83 -1.27
C ASP A 141 15.80 2.13 -0.64
N ILE A 142 14.91 3.04 -0.25
CA ILE A 142 15.28 4.31 0.42
C ILE A 142 15.03 4.32 1.92
N SER A 143 14.49 3.23 2.49
CA SER A 143 14.16 3.15 3.92
C SER A 143 15.18 2.29 4.65
N ASP A 144 15.67 2.79 5.79
CA ASP A 144 16.51 2.01 6.70
C ASP A 144 15.68 1.22 7.72
N ILE A 145 14.42 1.62 7.94
CA ILE A 145 13.55 1.04 8.98
C ILE A 145 12.18 0.77 8.39
N VAL A 146 11.69 -0.46 8.57
CA VAL A 146 10.33 -0.86 8.20
C VAL A 146 9.62 -1.38 9.44
N PHE A 147 8.50 -0.75 9.79
CA PHE A 147 7.61 -1.21 10.83
C PHE A 147 6.49 -2.08 10.21
N VAL A 148 6.41 -3.34 10.65
CA VAL A 148 5.46 -4.33 10.15
C VAL A 148 4.49 -4.70 11.25
N ALA A 149 3.20 -4.46 11.02
CA ALA A 149 2.12 -4.82 11.92
C ALA A 149 0.94 -5.41 11.17
N GLY A 150 0.26 -6.40 11.76
CA GLY A 150 -0.92 -7.05 11.16
C GLY A 150 -0.63 -7.85 9.88
N PHE A 151 0.64 -8.05 9.52
CA PHE A 151 1.05 -8.77 8.32
C PHE A 151 1.29 -10.25 8.64
N GLY A 152 0.54 -11.12 7.97
CA GLY A 152 0.57 -12.56 8.23
C GLY A 152 1.65 -13.35 7.47
N TRP A 153 2.55 -12.69 6.72
CA TRP A 153 3.67 -13.32 6.01
C TRP A 153 3.30 -14.49 5.07
N ASN A 154 2.07 -14.45 4.54
CA ASN A 154 1.56 -15.43 3.58
C ASN A 154 1.51 -14.89 2.15
N ASP A 155 1.82 -13.60 1.96
CA ASP A 155 1.99 -13.00 0.65
C ASP A 155 3.44 -13.21 0.17
N LYS A 156 3.62 -14.04 -0.86
CA LYS A 156 4.96 -14.33 -1.38
C LYS A 156 5.67 -13.07 -1.88
N GLY A 157 5.02 -12.27 -2.72
CA GLY A 157 5.64 -11.13 -3.38
C GLY A 157 6.15 -10.10 -2.38
N ALA A 158 5.30 -9.73 -1.42
CA ALA A 158 5.68 -8.80 -0.37
C ALA A 158 6.71 -9.38 0.60
N SER A 159 6.56 -10.65 1.00
CA SER A 159 7.50 -11.28 1.95
C SER A 159 8.89 -11.43 1.33
N ASP A 160 8.98 -11.78 0.04
CA ASP A 160 10.24 -11.88 -0.69
C ASP A 160 10.91 -10.50 -0.82
N MET A 161 10.14 -9.43 -1.10
CA MET A 161 10.69 -8.06 -1.15
C MET A 161 11.26 -7.61 0.18
N ILE A 162 10.52 -7.79 1.29
CA ILE A 162 11.01 -7.40 2.62
C ILE A 162 12.21 -8.25 3.02
N SER A 163 12.20 -9.56 2.72
CA SER A 163 13.33 -10.45 3.02
C SER A 163 14.59 -10.03 2.29
N ARG A 164 14.49 -9.69 0.99
CA ARG A 164 15.62 -9.18 0.19
C ARG A 164 16.10 -7.82 0.67
N TRP A 165 15.17 -6.92 1.00
CA TRP A 165 15.51 -5.62 1.57
C TRP A 165 16.30 -5.78 2.88
N MET A 166 15.94 -6.75 3.73
CA MET A 166 16.70 -7.06 4.94
C MET A 166 18.11 -7.64 4.69
N GLU A 167 18.45 -8.09 3.47
CA GLU A 167 19.79 -8.59 3.18
C GLU A 167 20.85 -7.47 3.15
N PHE A 168 20.43 -6.20 3.04
CA PHE A 168 21.31 -5.04 3.06
C PHE A 168 21.64 -4.62 4.50
N ALA A 169 22.93 -4.37 4.74
CA ALA A 169 23.40 -3.96 6.07
C ALA A 169 22.81 -2.61 6.48
N GLY A 170 22.38 -2.51 7.75
CA GLY A 170 21.78 -1.29 8.31
C GLY A 170 20.24 -1.31 8.35
N ASN A 171 19.61 -2.14 7.52
CA ASN A 171 18.15 -2.24 7.46
C ASN A 171 17.57 -2.93 8.70
N LYS A 172 16.52 -2.34 9.28
CA LYS A 172 15.85 -2.80 10.50
C LYS A 172 14.37 -3.08 10.27
N CYS A 173 13.96 -4.34 10.39
CA CYS A 173 12.55 -4.72 10.36
C CYS A 173 12.01 -4.79 11.79
N LEU A 174 11.09 -3.91 12.16
CA LEU A 174 10.40 -3.94 13.45
C LEU A 174 9.08 -4.68 13.28
N PHE A 175 8.98 -5.90 13.78
CA PHE A 175 7.78 -6.73 13.64
C PHE A 175 6.95 -6.76 14.93
N SER A 176 5.72 -6.26 14.86
CA SER A 176 4.73 -6.28 15.94
C SER A 176 3.81 -7.50 15.84
N HIS A 177 3.80 -8.31 16.91
CA HIS A 177 2.85 -9.40 17.10
C HIS A 177 2.85 -9.82 18.58
N THR A 178 1.78 -10.44 19.08
CA THR A 178 1.75 -10.97 20.46
C THR A 178 2.71 -12.14 20.69
N ASP A 179 3.03 -12.87 19.62
CA ASP A 179 4.06 -13.91 19.57
C ASP A 179 4.74 -13.88 18.19
N PRO A 180 5.73 -13.00 17.97
CA PRO A 180 6.23 -12.70 16.64
C PRO A 180 7.07 -13.84 16.05
N ARG A 181 7.84 -14.54 16.88
CA ARG A 181 8.64 -15.69 16.43
C ARG A 181 7.75 -16.81 15.95
N LYS A 182 6.71 -17.16 16.73
CA LYS A 182 5.75 -18.19 16.32
C LYS A 182 4.98 -17.77 15.07
N ALA A 183 4.54 -16.51 14.98
CA ALA A 183 3.84 -16.01 13.79
C ALA A 183 4.68 -16.13 12.51
N LEU A 184 5.97 -15.78 12.57
CA LEU A 184 6.87 -15.95 11.43
C LEU A 184 7.10 -17.42 11.11
N PHE A 185 7.31 -18.26 12.12
CA PHE A 185 7.56 -19.69 11.95
C PHE A 185 6.37 -20.43 11.33
N ASP A 186 5.16 -20.12 11.78
CA ASP A 186 3.91 -20.76 11.32
C ASP A 186 3.46 -20.25 9.94
N SER A 187 3.92 -19.07 9.54
CA SER A 187 3.58 -18.50 8.24
C SER A 187 4.32 -19.18 7.08
N LYS A 188 3.73 -19.12 5.89
CA LYS A 188 4.30 -19.76 4.69
C LYS A 188 5.66 -19.18 4.33
N TRP A 189 5.82 -17.86 4.43
CA TRP A 189 7.03 -17.15 3.97
C TRP A 189 7.80 -16.44 5.07
N GLY A 190 7.29 -16.33 6.31
CA GLY A 190 8.02 -15.70 7.41
C GLY A 190 9.28 -16.47 7.82
N ARG A 191 9.37 -17.77 7.50
CA ARG A 191 10.62 -18.54 7.65
C ARG A 191 11.76 -18.03 6.77
N ASN A 192 11.47 -17.41 5.62
CA ASN A 192 12.49 -16.78 4.79
C ASN A 192 13.07 -15.55 5.50
N LEU A 193 12.22 -14.78 6.17
CA LEU A 193 12.65 -13.62 6.96
C LEU A 193 13.55 -14.04 8.14
N LEU A 194 13.17 -15.11 8.84
CA LEU A 194 13.98 -15.67 9.93
C LEU A 194 15.35 -16.14 9.43
N ALA A 195 15.41 -16.77 8.25
CA ALA A 195 16.67 -17.17 7.64
C ALA A 195 17.54 -15.95 7.28
N ALA A 196 16.94 -14.93 6.64
CA ALA A 196 17.63 -13.68 6.30
C ALA A 196 18.21 -12.97 7.54
N ASP A 197 17.48 -12.97 8.67
CA ASP A 197 17.91 -12.36 9.92
C ASP A 197 19.14 -13.06 10.54
N VAL A 198 19.13 -14.40 10.56
CA VAL A 198 20.21 -15.23 11.14
C VAL A 198 21.52 -15.04 10.37
N ASP A 199 21.45 -14.99 9.04
CA ASP A 199 22.65 -14.95 8.21
C ASP A 199 23.38 -13.60 8.26
N ARG A 200 22.69 -12.49 8.56
CA ARG A 200 23.21 -11.15 8.26
C ARG A 200 22.83 -10.08 9.28
N SER A 201 23.28 -10.26 10.51
CA SER A 201 23.41 -9.20 11.54
C SER A 201 22.17 -8.81 12.34
N GLY A 202 21.11 -9.62 12.34
CA GLY A 202 20.03 -9.45 13.29
C GLY A 202 19.26 -8.15 13.07
N GLY A 203 18.86 -7.83 11.84
CA GLY A 203 18.08 -6.62 11.51
C GLY A 203 16.61 -6.72 11.97
N LEU A 204 16.13 -7.93 12.27
CA LEU A 204 14.79 -8.17 12.78
C LEU A 204 14.73 -7.84 14.28
N ARG A 205 13.76 -7.00 14.63
CA ARG A 205 13.43 -6.61 16.01
C ARG A 205 11.97 -6.94 16.25
N TYR A 206 11.68 -7.35 17.47
CA TYR A 206 10.35 -7.79 17.85
C TYR A 206 9.73 -6.79 18.82
N ILE A 207 8.47 -6.44 18.56
CA ILE A 207 7.61 -5.77 19.52
C ILE A 207 6.52 -6.76 19.91
N GLU A 208 6.65 -7.35 21.11
CA GLU A 208 5.71 -8.36 21.64
C GLU A 208 4.41 -7.72 22.15
N LYS A 209 3.79 -6.88 21.31
CA LYS A 209 2.54 -6.18 21.58
C LYS A 209 1.68 -6.18 20.32
N PHE A 210 0.37 -6.14 20.52
CA PHE A 210 -0.55 -5.87 19.42
C PHE A 210 -0.45 -4.40 19.02
N MET A 211 -0.68 -4.07 17.74
CA MET A 211 -0.45 -2.72 17.20
C MET A 211 -1.12 -1.60 18.00
N ARG A 212 -2.34 -1.84 18.49
CA ARG A 212 -3.09 -0.85 19.28
C ARG A 212 -2.48 -0.53 20.66
N ASP A 213 -1.59 -1.41 21.13
CA ASP A 213 -0.98 -1.36 22.46
C ASP A 213 0.48 -0.86 22.38
N ILE A 214 0.95 -0.46 21.19
CA ILE A 214 2.31 0.06 20.96
C ILE A 214 2.33 1.56 21.23
N ALA A 215 3.28 1.99 22.07
CA ALA A 215 3.63 3.37 22.29
C ALA A 215 4.82 3.79 21.41
N VAL A 216 5.05 5.10 21.26
CA VAL A 216 6.20 5.64 20.51
C VAL A 216 7.52 5.16 21.13
N ASP A 217 7.62 5.15 22.46
CA ASP A 217 8.79 4.68 23.21
C ASP A 217 9.17 3.21 22.89
N ASP A 218 8.18 2.37 22.56
CA ASP A 218 8.44 0.98 22.15
C ASP A 218 9.20 0.90 20.82
N ILE A 219 8.97 1.88 19.94
CA ILE A 219 9.64 1.98 18.65
C ILE A 219 11.02 2.61 18.85
N GLU A 220 11.10 3.75 19.54
CA GLU A 220 12.33 4.51 19.78
C GLU A 220 13.43 3.65 20.42
N SER A 221 13.06 2.86 21.44
CA SER A 221 13.99 1.95 22.12
C SER A 221 14.64 0.90 21.22
N LEU A 222 14.03 0.57 20.08
CA LEU A 222 14.53 -0.43 19.13
C LEU A 222 15.30 0.18 17.96
N VAL A 223 15.03 1.44 17.63
CA VAL A 223 15.69 2.13 16.51
C VAL A 223 16.98 2.83 16.93
N GLY A 224 17.14 3.14 18.22
CA GLY A 224 18.35 3.76 18.78
C GLY A 224 18.43 5.25 18.47
N VAL A 225 17.29 5.95 18.54
CA VAL A 225 17.16 7.41 18.40
C VAL A 225 17.16 8.04 19.79
#